data_AF-A0A1I2KTI8-F1
#
_entry.id   AF-A0A1I2KTI8-F1
#
_cell.length_a   1.000
_cell.length_b   1.000
_cell.length_c   1.000
_cell.angle_alpha   90.00
_cell.angle_beta   90.00
_cell.angle_gamma   90.00
#
_symmetry.space_group_name_H-M   'P 1'
#
loop_
_entity.id
_entity.type
_entity.pdbx_description
1 polymer ?
#
loop_
_entity_poly.entity_id
_entity_poly.type
_entity_poly.pdbx_seq_one_letter_code
_entity_poly.pdbx_strand_id
1 'polypeptide(L)'
;MRTFPSIPFSKGHQYLECPRWHDGRLWASDFFTGQVMTFDGNGQPTTVAQLKGVASGIGFLPDGSPLVVSQADQKVLRLLPGGGTEEYADFGGFIGGVGNDMLVSPAGHAYVGNFGFALGEEDPRTTNLVHIDPSGTVRPVEGDLLFPNGEALTPEGVLLVAETFASRISAFDVQPDGSLSDHRIWAQLDASLHPDGIALDADGGVWFGNALTNGPDSGFYRVVEGGEITDKVQVEDGAWAVACAFGGPDLTTFYGICSQTTLADFHEGRSSSVITTADVGRAGVPTS
;
A
#
# COMPACT_ATOMS: atom_id res chain seq x y z
N MET A 1 21.21 8.02 9.78
CA MET A 1 19.74 7.91 9.88
C MET A 1 19.22 8.83 10.97
N ARG A 2 18.26 9.72 10.68
CA ARG A 2 17.51 10.47 11.72
C ARG A 2 16.30 9.66 12.18
N THR A 3 15.82 9.93 13.39
CA THR A 3 14.70 9.19 13.97
C THR A 3 13.62 10.14 14.45
N PHE A 4 12.37 9.82 14.14
CA PHE A 4 11.19 10.61 14.49
C PHE A 4 10.24 9.80 15.37
N PRO A 5 9.69 10.39 16.44
CA PRO A 5 8.61 9.76 17.19
C PRO A 5 7.30 9.86 16.40
N SER A 6 6.38 8.93 16.65
CA SER A 6 5.00 9.01 16.19
C SER A 6 4.03 9.08 17.36
N ILE A 7 2.85 9.64 17.13
CA ILE A 7 1.77 9.71 18.12
C ILE A 7 0.51 9.04 17.59
N PRO A 8 -0.29 8.36 18.43
CA PRO A 8 -1.54 7.77 17.97
C PRO A 8 -2.54 8.83 17.46
N PHE A 9 -3.14 8.54 16.31
CA PHE A 9 -4.13 9.37 15.62
C PHE A 9 -5.51 8.72 15.62
N SER A 10 -5.60 7.42 15.34
CA SER A 10 -6.85 6.66 15.37
C SER A 10 -6.61 5.24 15.87
N LYS A 11 -7.54 4.69 16.67
CA LYS A 11 -7.40 3.39 17.35
C LYS A 11 -8.69 2.57 17.24
N GLY A 12 -8.60 1.29 17.56
CA GLY A 12 -9.75 0.39 17.64
C GLY A 12 -10.03 -0.39 16.35
N HIS A 13 -9.04 -0.48 15.47
CA HIS A 13 -9.13 -1.14 14.17
C HIS A 13 -8.52 -2.55 14.24
N GLN A 14 -8.78 -3.40 13.25
CA GLN A 14 -8.24 -4.77 13.26
C GLN A 14 -6.91 -4.86 12.51
N TYR A 15 -6.92 -4.70 11.20
CA TYR A 15 -5.69 -4.71 10.40
C TYR A 15 -5.86 -3.75 9.22
N LEU A 16 -5.51 -2.49 9.45
CA LEU A 16 -5.60 -1.48 8.41
C LEU A 16 -4.49 -1.64 7.39
N GLU A 17 -4.79 -1.24 6.16
CA GLU A 17 -3.92 -1.32 5.00
C GLU A 17 -4.17 -0.15 4.05
N CYS A 18 -3.23 0.03 3.10
CA CYS A 18 -3.37 0.94 1.96
C CYS A 18 -3.88 2.35 2.32
N PRO A 19 -3.14 3.12 3.16
CA PRO A 19 -3.50 4.48 3.43
C PRO A 19 -3.37 5.32 2.15
N ARG A 20 -4.38 6.14 1.85
CA ARG A 20 -4.36 7.10 0.74
C ARG A 20 -4.95 8.43 1.19
N TRP A 21 -4.30 9.55 0.85
CA TRP A 21 -4.87 10.87 1.12
C TRP A 21 -5.65 11.34 -0.11
N HIS A 22 -6.96 11.56 0.06
CA HIS A 22 -7.82 11.96 -1.04
C HIS A 22 -8.99 12.82 -0.53
N ASP A 23 -9.28 13.93 -1.21
CA ASP A 23 -10.37 14.85 -0.88
C ASP A 23 -10.43 15.27 0.60
N GLY A 24 -9.25 15.58 1.16
CA GLY A 24 -9.11 16.08 2.53
C GLY A 24 -9.32 15.03 3.62
N ARG A 25 -9.33 13.74 3.25
CA ARG A 25 -9.48 12.62 4.18
C ARG A 25 -8.38 11.59 3.95
N LEU A 26 -8.01 10.91 5.04
CA LEU A 26 -7.21 9.70 4.94
C LEU A 26 -8.17 8.53 4.69
N TRP A 27 -7.91 7.73 3.68
CA TRP A 27 -8.60 6.48 3.39
C TRP A 27 -7.74 5.32 3.83
N ALA A 28 -8.35 4.20 4.23
CA ALA A 28 -7.68 2.93 4.44
C ALA A 28 -8.69 1.77 4.30
N SER A 29 -8.21 0.58 3.98
CA SER A 29 -8.98 -0.66 4.09
C SER A 29 -8.70 -1.32 5.44
N ASP A 30 -9.67 -2.01 6.03
CA ASP A 30 -9.43 -2.94 7.13
C ASP A 30 -9.62 -4.37 6.62
N PHE A 31 -8.49 -5.07 6.52
CA PHE A 31 -8.38 -6.41 5.95
C PHE A 31 -9.29 -7.41 6.68
N PHE A 32 -9.27 -7.42 8.02
CA PHE A 32 -10.00 -8.44 8.80
C PHE A 32 -11.48 -8.12 8.97
N THR A 33 -11.87 -6.84 8.89
CA THR A 33 -13.29 -6.47 8.96
C THR A 33 -13.94 -6.32 7.59
N GLY A 34 -13.17 -6.29 6.50
CA GLY A 34 -13.67 -6.08 5.13
C GLY A 34 -14.19 -4.66 4.88
N GLN A 35 -13.76 -3.68 5.68
CA GLN A 35 -14.24 -2.31 5.59
C GLN A 35 -13.33 -1.46 4.70
N VAL A 36 -13.91 -0.54 3.94
CA VAL A 36 -13.20 0.63 3.41
C VAL A 36 -13.63 1.82 4.24
N MET A 37 -12.67 2.56 4.77
CA MET A 37 -12.89 3.60 5.77
C MET A 37 -12.23 4.91 5.35
N THR A 38 -12.79 6.00 5.85
CA THR A 38 -12.15 7.33 5.84
C THR A 38 -11.95 7.83 7.26
N PHE A 39 -10.96 8.68 7.46
CA PHE A 39 -10.65 9.33 8.72
C PHE A 39 -10.61 10.84 8.49
N ASP A 40 -11.34 11.58 9.32
CA ASP A 40 -11.30 13.04 9.30
C ASP A 40 -10.02 13.57 9.96
N GLY A 41 -9.84 14.90 10.01
CA GLY A 41 -8.68 15.54 10.61
C GLY A 41 -8.49 15.27 12.12
N ASN A 42 -9.49 14.70 12.80
CA ASN A 42 -9.42 14.30 14.21
C ASN A 42 -9.22 12.78 14.37
N GLY A 43 -9.04 12.05 13.28
CA GLY A 43 -8.88 10.59 13.28
C GLY A 43 -10.18 9.82 13.51
N GLN A 44 -11.34 10.48 13.37
CA GLN A 44 -12.63 9.82 13.52
C GLN A 44 -12.93 8.98 12.27
N PRO A 45 -13.08 7.65 12.40
CA PRO A 45 -13.42 6.78 11.29
C PRO A 45 -14.87 6.98 10.80
N THR A 46 -15.07 6.81 9.50
CA THR A 46 -16.36 6.61 8.84
C THR A 46 -16.22 5.48 7.82
N THR A 47 -17.05 4.44 7.93
CA THR A 47 -17.11 3.36 6.94
C THR A 47 -17.75 3.88 5.66
N VAL A 48 -17.03 3.73 4.55
CA VAL A 48 -17.50 4.06 3.19
C VAL A 48 -18.21 2.87 2.57
N ALA A 49 -17.64 1.67 2.71
CA ALA A 49 -18.20 0.43 2.19
C ALA A 49 -17.86 -0.76 3.08
N GLN A 50 -18.71 -1.79 3.02
CA GLN A 50 -18.49 -3.09 3.65
C GLN A 50 -18.45 -4.14 2.54
N LEU A 51 -17.28 -4.73 2.33
CA LEU A 51 -17.10 -5.82 1.38
C LEU A 51 -17.55 -7.14 2.02
N LYS A 52 -17.96 -8.08 1.17
CA LYS A 52 -18.16 -9.48 1.55
C LYS A 52 -16.83 -10.23 1.66
N GLY A 53 -15.88 -9.87 0.78
CA GLY A 53 -14.51 -10.36 0.79
C GLY A 53 -13.57 -9.45 1.58
N VAL A 54 -12.28 -9.71 1.45
CA VAL A 54 -11.20 -8.97 2.10
C VAL A 54 -10.87 -7.72 1.29
N ALA A 55 -10.92 -6.56 1.94
CA ALA A 55 -10.53 -5.28 1.35
C ALA A 55 -9.01 -5.08 1.50
N SER A 56 -8.33 -4.67 0.42
CA SER A 56 -6.88 -4.41 0.40
C SER A 56 -6.58 -3.12 -0.38
N GLY A 57 -5.90 -3.18 -1.52
CA GLY A 57 -5.49 -2.00 -2.28
C GLY A 57 -6.63 -1.04 -2.62
N ILE A 58 -6.36 0.27 -2.53
CA ILE A 58 -7.30 1.39 -2.80
C ILE A 58 -6.63 2.35 -3.79
N GLY A 59 -7.42 2.81 -4.76
CA GLY A 59 -7.03 3.88 -5.67
C GLY A 59 -8.23 4.65 -6.20
N PHE A 60 -7.97 5.79 -6.84
CA PHE A 60 -9.01 6.71 -7.29
C PHE A 60 -8.90 6.91 -8.80
N LEU A 61 -10.04 6.77 -9.49
CA LEU A 61 -10.12 7.11 -10.91
C LEU A 61 -10.03 8.63 -11.11
N PRO A 62 -9.77 9.10 -12.34
CA PRO A 62 -9.63 10.54 -12.63
C PRO A 62 -10.90 11.37 -12.31
N ASP A 63 -12.06 10.71 -12.21
CA ASP A 63 -13.33 11.34 -11.81
C ASP A 63 -13.55 11.34 -10.28
N GLY A 64 -12.57 10.88 -9.50
CA GLY A 64 -12.63 10.73 -8.05
C GLY A 64 -13.31 9.45 -7.57
N SER A 65 -13.77 8.57 -8.47
CA SER A 65 -14.42 7.32 -8.07
C SER A 65 -13.41 6.39 -7.37
N PRO A 66 -13.70 5.94 -6.15
CA PRO A 66 -12.83 5.01 -5.43
C PRO A 66 -12.97 3.58 -6.00
N LEU A 67 -11.82 2.92 -6.15
CA LEU A 67 -11.67 1.51 -6.44
C LEU A 67 -11.05 0.81 -5.23
N VAL A 68 -11.40 -0.46 -5.05
CA VAL A 68 -10.81 -1.33 -4.02
C VAL A 68 -10.56 -2.73 -4.58
N VAL A 69 -9.48 -3.36 -4.15
CA VAL A 69 -9.20 -4.77 -4.43
C VAL A 69 -10.00 -5.65 -3.45
N SER A 70 -10.85 -6.54 -3.98
CA SER A 70 -11.42 -7.68 -3.26
C SER A 70 -10.49 -8.88 -3.41
N GLN A 71 -9.73 -9.15 -2.36
CA GLN A 71 -8.49 -9.91 -2.44
C GLN A 71 -8.68 -11.37 -2.90
N ALA A 72 -9.53 -12.11 -2.17
CA ALA A 72 -9.84 -13.50 -2.45
C ALA A 72 -10.74 -13.70 -3.68
N ASP A 73 -11.51 -12.67 -4.05
CA ASP A 73 -12.35 -12.72 -5.26
C ASP A 73 -11.54 -12.42 -6.52
N GLN A 74 -10.29 -11.95 -6.39
CA GLN A 74 -9.40 -11.55 -7.49
C GLN A 74 -10.03 -10.50 -8.42
N LYS A 75 -10.69 -9.51 -7.79
CA LYS A 75 -11.45 -8.46 -8.47
C LYS A 75 -11.08 -7.09 -7.97
N VAL A 76 -11.14 -6.11 -8.86
CA VAL A 76 -11.25 -4.70 -8.49
C VAL A 76 -12.72 -4.33 -8.52
N LEU A 77 -13.18 -3.71 -7.44
CA LEU A 77 -14.55 -3.22 -7.29
C LEU A 77 -14.55 -1.69 -7.29
N ARG A 78 -15.53 -1.07 -7.95
CA ARG A 78 -15.84 0.35 -7.78
C ARG A 78 -16.78 0.50 -6.59
N LEU A 79 -16.48 1.44 -5.68
CA LEU A 79 -17.41 1.77 -4.60
C LEU A 79 -18.44 2.78 -5.11
N LEU A 80 -19.71 2.49 -4.84
CA LEU A 80 -20.83 3.31 -5.23
C LEU A 80 -21.25 4.25 -4.09
N PRO A 81 -21.83 5.43 -4.40
CA PRO A 81 -22.47 6.25 -3.40
C PRO A 81 -23.49 5.45 -2.58
N GLY A 82 -23.45 5.60 -1.25
CA GLY A 82 -24.30 4.83 -0.34
C GLY A 82 -23.73 3.48 0.11
N GLY A 83 -22.48 3.16 -0.26
CA GLY A 83 -21.72 2.03 0.26
C GLY A 83 -21.90 0.70 -0.48
N GLY A 84 -22.55 0.75 -1.66
CA GLY A 84 -22.60 -0.38 -2.57
C GLY A 84 -21.27 -0.60 -3.29
N THR A 85 -21.16 -1.74 -3.98
CA THR A 85 -20.02 -2.06 -4.84
C THR A 85 -20.50 -2.63 -6.16
N GLU A 86 -19.73 -2.40 -7.22
CA GLU A 86 -19.87 -3.07 -8.50
C GLU A 86 -18.51 -3.56 -9.00
N GLU A 87 -18.52 -4.59 -9.83
CA GLU A 87 -17.30 -5.11 -10.44
C GLU A 87 -16.75 -4.08 -11.43
N TYR A 88 -15.47 -3.72 -11.26
CA TYR A 88 -14.74 -2.89 -12.21
C TYR A 88 -13.88 -3.74 -13.15
N ALA A 89 -13.22 -4.76 -12.61
CA ALA A 89 -12.42 -5.72 -13.38
C ALA A 89 -12.25 -7.05 -12.63
N ASP A 90 -12.17 -8.14 -13.39
CA ASP A 90 -11.77 -9.47 -12.93
C ASP A 90 -10.36 -9.78 -13.43
N PHE A 91 -9.44 -10.05 -12.49
CA PHE A 91 -8.05 -10.35 -12.81
C PHE A 91 -7.62 -11.76 -12.41
N GLY A 92 -8.55 -12.63 -12.04
CA GLY A 92 -8.23 -13.96 -11.50
C GLY A 92 -7.50 -14.87 -12.49
N GLY A 93 -7.72 -14.66 -13.80
CA GLY A 93 -7.01 -15.39 -14.86
C GLY A 93 -5.52 -15.01 -15.03
N PHE A 94 -5.04 -13.99 -14.33
CA PHE A 94 -3.70 -13.41 -14.53
C PHE A 94 -2.77 -13.54 -13.33
N ILE A 95 -3.24 -14.05 -12.19
CA ILE A 95 -2.47 -14.09 -10.95
C ILE A 95 -2.43 -15.50 -10.32
N GLY A 96 -1.45 -15.72 -9.45
CA GLY A 96 -1.47 -16.79 -8.46
C GLY A 96 -1.85 -16.25 -7.09
N GLY A 97 -2.50 -17.07 -6.24
CA GLY A 97 -2.89 -16.65 -4.90
C GLY A 97 -4.00 -15.59 -4.90
N VAL A 98 -3.87 -14.58 -4.05
CA VAL A 98 -4.86 -13.50 -3.84
C VAL A 98 -4.30 -12.14 -4.28
N GLY A 99 -5.19 -11.17 -4.55
CA GLY A 99 -4.78 -9.78 -4.84
C GLY A 99 -4.02 -9.12 -3.67
N ASN A 100 -3.51 -7.91 -3.85
CA ASN A 100 -2.85 -7.18 -2.76
C ASN A 100 -3.06 -5.67 -2.86
N ASP A 101 -2.00 -4.86 -2.77
CA ASP A 101 -2.09 -3.41 -2.94
C ASP A 101 -2.41 -3.03 -4.40
N MET A 102 -2.80 -1.78 -4.58
CA MET A 102 -3.11 -1.21 -5.89
C MET A 102 -2.77 0.28 -5.91
N LEU A 103 -2.29 0.74 -7.06
CA LEU A 103 -2.21 2.14 -7.41
C LEU A 103 -3.04 2.43 -8.66
N VAL A 104 -3.75 3.56 -8.65
CA VAL A 104 -4.40 4.12 -9.85
C VAL A 104 -3.65 5.39 -10.24
N SER A 105 -3.15 5.42 -11.47
CA SER A 105 -2.46 6.59 -12.02
C SER A 105 -3.44 7.74 -12.33
N PRO A 106 -2.94 8.99 -12.46
CA PRO A 106 -3.78 10.13 -12.87
C PRO A 106 -4.47 9.97 -14.24
N ALA A 107 -3.97 9.08 -15.09
CA ALA A 107 -4.58 8.74 -16.38
C ALA A 107 -5.63 7.61 -16.28
N GLY A 108 -5.87 7.06 -15.08
CA GLY A 108 -6.87 6.02 -14.82
C GLY A 108 -6.39 4.59 -15.07
N HIS A 109 -5.10 4.37 -15.29
CA HIS A 109 -4.53 3.02 -15.30
C HIS A 109 -4.34 2.51 -13.89
N ALA A 110 -4.89 1.34 -13.58
CA ALA A 110 -4.67 0.66 -12.30
C ALA A 110 -3.59 -0.41 -12.45
N TYR A 111 -2.70 -0.47 -11.46
CA TYR A 111 -1.70 -1.53 -11.29
C TYR A 111 -2.02 -2.25 -9.98
N VAL A 112 -2.16 -3.57 -10.05
CA VAL A 112 -2.63 -4.39 -8.93
C VAL A 112 -1.58 -5.45 -8.61
N GLY A 113 -1.07 -5.41 -7.38
CA GLY A 113 -0.23 -6.45 -6.81
C GLY A 113 -1.01 -7.70 -6.42
N ASN A 114 -0.30 -8.79 -6.16
CA ASN A 114 -0.86 -10.07 -5.69
C ASN A 114 0.24 -10.89 -5.01
N PHE A 115 -0.16 -11.93 -4.28
CA PHE A 115 0.80 -12.76 -3.56
C PHE A 115 1.58 -13.72 -4.48
N GLY A 116 0.98 -14.21 -5.58
CA GLY A 116 1.59 -15.20 -6.48
C GLY A 116 1.53 -16.65 -5.97
N PHE A 117 1.26 -16.85 -4.69
CA PHE A 117 1.23 -18.14 -4.01
C PHE A 117 0.32 -18.11 -2.78
N ALA A 118 0.02 -19.28 -2.22
CA ALA A 118 -0.71 -19.37 -0.96
C ALA A 118 0.23 -19.13 0.23
N LEU A 119 0.21 -17.91 0.80
CA LEU A 119 1.06 -17.52 1.93
C LEU A 119 0.89 -18.48 3.11
N GLY A 120 2.00 -19.06 3.58
CA GLY A 120 2.01 -20.01 4.69
C GLY A 120 1.73 -21.47 4.30
N GLU A 121 1.34 -21.73 3.05
CA GLU A 121 1.08 -23.08 2.53
C GLU A 121 2.04 -23.47 1.40
N GLU A 122 2.48 -22.51 0.59
CA GLU A 122 3.40 -22.68 -0.53
C GLU A 122 4.72 -21.91 -0.31
N ASP A 123 5.81 -22.40 -0.91
CA ASP A 123 7.07 -21.66 -0.98
C ASP A 123 6.90 -20.38 -1.83
N PRO A 124 7.50 -19.25 -1.43
CA PRO A 124 7.45 -18.02 -2.21
C PRO A 124 7.98 -18.20 -3.63
N ARG A 125 7.26 -17.63 -4.61
CA ARG A 125 7.65 -17.58 -6.02
C ARG A 125 7.28 -16.23 -6.62
N THR A 126 7.94 -15.89 -7.72
CA THR A 126 7.68 -14.64 -8.43
C THR A 126 6.27 -14.63 -9.03
N THR A 127 5.75 -13.42 -9.20
CA THR A 127 4.47 -13.10 -9.82
C THR A 127 4.60 -11.83 -10.65
N ASN A 128 3.51 -11.44 -11.30
CA ASN A 128 3.41 -10.27 -12.15
C ASN A 128 2.40 -9.28 -11.54
N LEU A 129 2.57 -7.98 -11.79
CA LEU A 129 1.47 -7.04 -11.56
C LEU A 129 0.37 -7.30 -12.58
N VAL A 130 -0.83 -6.81 -12.28
CA VAL A 130 -1.91 -6.73 -13.25
C VAL A 130 -2.15 -5.27 -13.61
N HIS A 131 -2.15 -4.96 -14.91
CA HIS A 131 -2.56 -3.68 -15.46
C HIS A 131 -4.01 -3.72 -15.89
N ILE A 132 -4.80 -2.74 -15.45
CA ILE A 132 -6.17 -2.51 -15.89
C ILE A 132 -6.22 -1.13 -16.52
N ASP A 133 -6.50 -1.07 -17.83
CA ASP A 133 -6.60 0.21 -18.53
C ASP A 133 -7.96 0.90 -18.29
N PRO A 134 -8.11 2.20 -18.64
CA PRO A 134 -9.37 2.93 -18.46
C PRO A 134 -10.58 2.35 -19.22
N SER A 135 -10.36 1.45 -20.18
CA SER A 135 -11.44 0.73 -20.87
C SER A 135 -11.89 -0.54 -20.14
N GLY A 136 -11.21 -0.91 -19.06
CA GLY A 136 -11.43 -2.13 -18.30
C GLY A 136 -10.67 -3.35 -18.85
N THR A 137 -9.75 -3.16 -19.80
CA THR A 137 -8.97 -4.30 -20.31
C THR A 137 -7.88 -4.67 -19.31
N VAL A 138 -7.82 -5.95 -18.96
CA VAL A 138 -6.89 -6.52 -17.98
C VAL A 138 -5.74 -7.23 -18.69
N ARG A 139 -4.50 -6.93 -18.28
CA ARG A 139 -3.27 -7.53 -18.83
C ARG A 139 -2.28 -7.83 -17.71
N PRO A 140 -1.51 -8.93 -17.77
CA PRO A 140 -0.39 -9.12 -16.87
C PRO A 140 0.76 -8.18 -17.27
N VAL A 141 1.52 -7.72 -16.29
CA VAL A 141 2.79 -7.01 -16.50
C VAL A 141 3.92 -7.93 -16.11
N GLU A 142 4.71 -8.33 -17.10
CA GLU A 142 5.91 -9.13 -16.85
C GLU A 142 6.91 -8.34 -15.99
N GLY A 143 7.30 -8.93 -14.86
CA GLY A 143 8.26 -8.31 -13.94
C GLY A 143 8.96 -9.30 -13.03
N ASP A 144 8.42 -10.51 -12.85
CA ASP A 144 8.97 -11.49 -11.89
C ASP A 144 9.18 -10.88 -10.48
N LEU A 145 8.16 -10.17 -10.00
CA LEU A 145 8.15 -9.54 -8.68
C LEU A 145 7.91 -10.58 -7.59
N LEU A 146 8.54 -10.43 -6.43
CA LEU A 146 8.37 -11.33 -5.30
C LEU A 146 7.59 -10.65 -4.18
N PHE A 147 6.30 -10.99 -4.10
CA PHE A 147 5.34 -10.44 -3.13
C PHE A 147 5.21 -8.90 -3.25
N PRO A 148 4.74 -8.40 -4.42
CA PRO A 148 4.52 -6.97 -4.64
C PRO A 148 3.49 -6.42 -3.66
N ASN A 149 3.87 -5.32 -3.02
CA ASN A 149 3.10 -4.68 -1.97
C ASN A 149 2.91 -3.20 -2.29
N GLY A 150 3.26 -2.28 -1.39
CA GLY A 150 3.13 -0.84 -1.60
C GLY A 150 3.55 -0.36 -2.98
N GLU A 151 2.69 0.43 -3.61
CA GLU A 151 2.95 1.06 -4.91
C GLU A 151 2.91 2.60 -4.81
N ALA A 152 3.81 3.28 -5.52
CA ALA A 152 3.80 4.74 -5.64
C ALA A 152 4.25 5.22 -7.02
N LEU A 153 3.64 6.28 -7.52
CA LEU A 153 3.98 6.87 -8.82
C LEU A 153 4.74 8.18 -8.62
N THR A 154 5.96 8.23 -9.12
CA THR A 154 6.77 9.46 -9.12
C THR A 154 6.21 10.51 -10.09
N PRO A 155 6.44 11.82 -9.86
CA PRO A 155 6.07 12.88 -10.79
C PRO A 155 6.62 12.69 -12.21
N GLU A 156 7.75 11.99 -12.35
CA GLU A 156 8.44 11.71 -13.60
C GLU A 156 7.82 10.53 -14.37
N GLY A 157 6.83 9.83 -13.81
CA GLY A 157 6.17 8.70 -14.45
C GLY A 157 6.87 7.35 -14.22
N VAL A 158 7.60 7.20 -13.13
CA VAL A 158 8.17 5.92 -12.67
C VAL A 158 7.27 5.33 -11.60
N LEU A 159 6.74 4.12 -11.84
CA LEU A 159 6.03 3.32 -10.84
C LEU A 159 7.07 2.61 -9.97
N LEU A 160 6.99 2.83 -8.66
CA LEU A 160 7.78 2.14 -7.66
C LEU A 160 6.92 1.09 -6.96
N VAL A 161 7.51 -0.07 -6.70
CA VAL A 161 6.85 -1.22 -6.10
C VAL A 161 7.73 -1.79 -5.00
N ALA A 162 7.20 -1.90 -3.78
CA ALA A 162 7.86 -2.63 -2.72
C ALA A 162 7.71 -4.13 -2.92
N GLU A 163 8.82 -4.87 -2.87
CA GLU A 163 8.82 -6.32 -2.90
C GLU A 163 9.26 -6.85 -1.53
N THR A 164 8.28 -7.29 -0.74
CA THR A 164 8.48 -7.64 0.67
C THR A 164 9.51 -8.76 0.83
N PHE A 165 9.46 -9.79 -0.02
CA PHE A 165 10.34 -10.96 0.09
C PHE A 165 11.61 -10.87 -0.79
N ALA A 166 11.75 -9.85 -1.63
CA ALA A 166 13.01 -9.54 -2.31
C ALA A 166 13.82 -8.44 -1.60
N SER A 167 13.29 -7.88 -0.51
CA SER A 167 13.92 -6.79 0.26
C SER A 167 14.38 -5.64 -0.64
N ARG A 168 13.52 -5.20 -1.56
CA ARG A 168 13.86 -4.15 -2.52
C ARG A 168 12.66 -3.30 -2.91
N ILE A 169 12.95 -2.12 -3.44
CA ILE A 169 12.01 -1.31 -4.21
C ILE A 169 12.39 -1.47 -5.68
N SER A 170 11.45 -1.91 -6.49
CA SER A 170 11.59 -2.01 -7.95
C SER A 170 10.92 -0.84 -8.64
N ALA A 171 11.40 -0.52 -9.84
CA ALA A 171 10.92 0.58 -10.66
C ALA A 171 10.53 0.08 -12.04
N PHE A 172 9.50 0.72 -12.59
CA PHE A 172 9.08 0.59 -13.98
C PHE A 172 8.80 1.97 -14.56
N ASP A 173 9.21 2.20 -15.79
CA ASP A 173 8.80 3.39 -16.54
C ASP A 173 7.37 3.18 -17.07
N VAL A 174 6.47 4.10 -16.71
CA VAL A 174 5.08 4.10 -17.16
C VAL A 174 4.99 4.77 -18.53
N GLN A 175 4.56 4.01 -19.53
CA GLN A 175 4.38 4.50 -20.89
C GLN A 175 3.06 5.28 -21.03
N PRO A 176 2.89 6.09 -22.10
CA PRO A 176 1.66 6.86 -22.32
C PRO A 176 0.37 6.04 -22.43
N ASP A 177 0.46 4.75 -22.78
CA ASP A 177 -0.66 3.80 -22.81
C ASP A 177 -0.84 3.02 -21.50
N GLY A 178 -0.08 3.37 -20.47
CA GLY A 178 -0.04 2.72 -19.17
C GLY A 178 0.71 1.37 -19.16
N SER A 179 1.30 0.94 -20.28
CA SER A 179 2.19 -0.22 -20.23
C SER A 179 3.43 0.09 -19.40
N LEU A 180 3.97 -0.92 -18.74
CA LEU A 180 5.17 -0.81 -17.91
C LEU A 180 6.39 -1.36 -18.68
N SER A 181 7.52 -0.70 -18.50
CA SER A 181 8.77 -1.03 -19.18
C SER A 181 9.96 -0.75 -18.27
N ASP A 182 11.16 -1.17 -18.71
CA ASP A 182 12.42 -0.93 -17.99
C ASP A 182 12.39 -1.35 -16.52
N HIS A 183 11.96 -2.58 -16.26
CA HIS A 183 11.99 -3.15 -14.91
C HIS A 183 13.43 -3.15 -14.36
N ARG A 184 13.63 -2.44 -13.25
CA ARG A 184 14.93 -2.30 -12.60
C ARG A 184 14.80 -2.23 -11.08
N ILE A 185 15.88 -2.60 -10.39
CA ILE A 185 15.99 -2.35 -8.94
C ILE A 185 16.25 -0.86 -8.75
N TRP A 186 15.35 -0.17 -8.04
CA TRP A 186 15.53 1.22 -7.64
C TRP A 186 16.31 1.34 -6.33
N ALA A 187 16.02 0.46 -5.36
CA ALA A 187 16.76 0.35 -4.12
C ALA A 187 16.83 -1.10 -3.66
N GLN A 188 18.04 -1.63 -3.47
CA GLN A 188 18.24 -2.89 -2.74
C GLN A 188 18.40 -2.59 -1.25
N LEU A 189 17.64 -3.29 -0.41
CA LEU A 189 17.68 -3.14 1.04
C LEU A 189 18.44 -4.31 1.68
N ASP A 190 18.76 -4.16 2.97
CA ASP A 190 19.22 -5.28 3.78
C ASP A 190 18.13 -6.37 3.85
N ALA A 191 18.55 -7.64 3.87
CA ALA A 191 17.64 -8.78 3.89
C ALA A 191 16.79 -8.86 5.18
N SER A 192 17.15 -8.10 6.24
CA SER A 192 16.33 -7.96 7.44
C SER A 192 15.15 -7.00 7.27
N LEU A 193 15.07 -6.27 6.15
CA LEU A 193 14.02 -5.30 5.87
C LEU A 193 13.00 -5.90 4.88
N HIS A 194 11.73 -5.77 5.23
CA HIS A 194 10.59 -6.28 4.50
C HIS A 194 9.71 -5.09 4.09
N PRO A 195 10.01 -4.44 2.95
CA PRO A 195 9.24 -3.28 2.53
C PRO A 195 7.81 -3.69 2.17
N ASP A 196 6.86 -2.96 2.73
CA ASP A 196 5.42 -3.20 2.58
C ASP A 196 4.75 -1.96 1.96
N GLY A 197 3.74 -1.35 2.57
CA GLY A 197 3.10 -0.14 2.04
C GLY A 197 4.04 1.06 1.99
N ILE A 198 4.06 1.78 0.85
CA ILE A 198 5.00 2.88 0.59
C ILE A 198 4.34 4.24 0.32
N ALA A 199 5.10 5.32 0.54
CA ALA A 199 4.73 6.68 0.17
C ALA A 199 5.95 7.49 -0.29
N LEU A 200 5.73 8.45 -1.20
CA LEU A 200 6.77 9.35 -1.69
C LEU A 200 6.80 10.67 -0.91
N ASP A 201 8.01 11.16 -0.65
CA ASP A 201 8.21 12.56 -0.27
C ASP A 201 8.74 13.42 -1.43
N ALA A 202 8.53 14.73 -1.30
CA ALA A 202 8.90 15.72 -2.30
C ALA A 202 10.43 15.88 -2.48
N ASP A 203 11.24 15.29 -1.59
CA ASP A 203 12.70 15.26 -1.70
C ASP A 203 13.19 14.02 -2.50
N GLY A 204 12.27 13.24 -3.09
CA GLY A 204 12.58 12.05 -3.88
C GLY A 204 12.89 10.79 -3.05
N GLY A 205 12.48 10.77 -1.77
CA GLY A 205 12.57 9.59 -0.91
C GLY A 205 11.32 8.74 -0.93
N VAL A 206 11.50 7.43 -0.75
CA VAL A 206 10.42 6.47 -0.52
C VAL A 206 10.41 6.12 0.96
N TRP A 207 9.26 6.31 1.60
CA TRP A 207 8.97 5.77 2.92
C TRP A 207 8.29 4.42 2.76
N PHE A 208 8.68 3.43 3.57
CA PHE A 208 8.05 2.11 3.58
C PHE A 208 7.84 1.61 5.01
N GLY A 209 6.78 0.85 5.24
CA GLY A 209 6.63 0.04 6.45
C GLY A 209 7.57 -1.15 6.42
N ASN A 210 8.39 -1.34 7.47
CA ASN A 210 9.14 -2.58 7.67
C ASN A 210 8.24 -3.63 8.33
N ALA A 211 7.43 -4.31 7.52
CA ALA A 211 6.48 -5.30 7.98
C ALA A 211 7.17 -6.57 8.48
N LEU A 212 6.38 -7.50 9.03
CA LEU A 212 6.84 -8.81 9.53
C LEU A 212 7.98 -8.73 10.57
N THR A 213 8.21 -7.54 11.13
CA THR A 213 9.34 -7.21 11.99
C THR A 213 8.79 -6.62 13.29
N ASN A 214 9.19 -7.20 14.42
CA ASN A 214 8.86 -6.68 15.75
C ASN A 214 10.12 -6.14 16.44
N GLY A 215 9.92 -5.40 17.53
CA GLY A 215 11.01 -4.87 18.35
C GLY A 215 11.68 -3.64 17.73
N PRO A 216 12.95 -3.36 18.09
CA PRO A 216 13.58 -2.07 17.82
C PRO A 216 13.79 -1.79 16.33
N ASP A 217 13.75 -2.81 15.47
CA ASP A 217 13.92 -2.70 14.02
C ASP A 217 12.59 -2.51 13.28
N SER A 218 11.45 -2.67 13.96
CA SER A 218 10.15 -2.25 13.41
C SER A 218 10.11 -0.73 13.27
N GLY A 219 9.42 -0.24 12.24
CA GLY A 219 9.23 1.17 11.97
C GLY A 219 9.07 1.47 10.49
N PHE A 220 8.80 2.74 10.19
CA PHE A 220 8.78 3.22 8.81
C PHE A 220 10.14 3.79 8.47
N TYR A 221 10.73 3.35 7.37
CA TYR A 221 12.06 3.80 6.96
C TYR A 221 11.96 4.62 5.69
N ARG A 222 12.81 5.65 5.59
CA ARG A 222 13.01 6.39 4.35
C ARG A 222 14.25 5.85 3.66
N VAL A 223 14.08 5.48 2.40
CA VAL A 223 15.14 5.10 1.48
C VAL A 223 15.21 6.08 0.31
N VAL A 224 16.41 6.35 -0.17
CA VAL A 224 16.65 7.05 -1.44
C VAL A 224 17.13 6.08 -2.50
N GLU A 225 17.06 6.50 -3.77
CA GLU A 225 17.53 5.69 -4.89
C GLU A 225 18.94 5.16 -4.65
N GLY A 226 19.16 3.88 -4.93
CA GLY A 226 20.39 3.16 -4.61
C GLY A 226 20.43 2.48 -3.25
N GLY A 227 19.44 2.70 -2.37
CA GLY A 227 19.25 1.90 -1.15
C GLY A 227 19.74 2.52 0.15
N GLU A 228 20.16 3.79 0.17
CA GLU A 228 20.58 4.44 1.41
C GLU A 228 19.36 4.74 2.31
N ILE A 229 19.38 4.20 3.54
CA ILE A 229 18.39 4.52 4.57
C ILE A 229 18.76 5.82 5.29
N THR A 230 17.94 6.85 5.11
CA THR A 230 18.22 8.20 5.65
C THR A 230 17.47 8.49 6.94
N ASP A 231 16.29 7.89 7.14
CA ASP A 231 15.37 8.24 8.22
C ASP A 231 14.55 7.05 8.72
N LYS A 232 14.03 7.17 9.95
CA LYS A 232 13.11 6.21 10.57
C LYS A 232 12.01 6.93 11.38
N VAL A 233 10.74 6.57 11.18
CA VAL A 233 9.65 6.85 12.13
C VAL A 233 9.46 5.65 13.03
N GLN A 234 9.49 5.88 14.35
CA GLN A 234 9.32 4.82 15.35
C GLN A 234 7.85 4.42 15.48
N VAL A 235 7.65 3.15 15.80
CA VAL A 235 6.36 2.58 16.19
C VAL A 235 6.42 2.05 17.62
N GLU A 236 5.27 1.77 18.21
CA GLU A 236 5.19 1.15 19.54
C GLU A 236 5.82 -0.25 19.53
N ASP A 237 6.44 -0.63 20.65
CA ASP A 237 7.04 -1.96 20.80
C ASP A 237 6.01 -3.06 20.53
N GLY A 238 6.41 -4.03 19.70
CA GLY A 238 5.55 -5.15 19.31
C GLY A 238 4.59 -4.85 18.15
N ALA A 239 4.53 -3.62 17.63
CA ALA A 239 3.79 -3.34 16.41
C ALA A 239 4.62 -3.62 15.16
N TRP A 240 3.98 -4.12 14.10
CA TRP A 240 4.47 -4.05 12.73
C TRP A 240 4.16 -2.68 12.15
N ALA A 241 5.09 -2.12 11.38
CA ALA A 241 4.84 -0.98 10.52
C ALA A 241 4.35 -1.51 9.16
N VAL A 242 3.07 -1.27 8.85
CA VAL A 242 2.39 -1.92 7.72
C VAL A 242 2.46 -1.04 6.48
N ALA A 243 1.84 0.14 6.53
CA ALA A 243 1.76 1.03 5.37
C ALA A 243 1.76 2.49 5.79
N CYS A 244 2.17 3.39 4.90
CA CYS A 244 2.26 4.82 5.20
C CYS A 244 1.75 5.70 4.07
N ALA A 245 1.38 6.93 4.41
CA ALA A 245 0.97 7.95 3.46
C ALA A 245 1.31 9.34 3.99
N PHE A 246 1.46 10.31 3.09
CA PHE A 246 1.44 11.72 3.45
C PHE A 246 0.05 12.30 3.26
N GLY A 247 -0.33 13.23 4.12
CA GLY A 247 -1.62 13.89 4.05
C GLY A 247 -1.69 15.20 4.82
N GLY A 248 -2.91 15.68 5.06
CA GLY A 248 -3.17 17.04 5.51
C GLY A 248 -3.21 18.05 4.35
N PRO A 249 -3.64 19.29 4.61
CA PRO A 249 -3.81 20.32 3.57
C PRO A 249 -2.54 20.59 2.75
N ASP A 250 -1.37 20.49 3.38
CA ASP A 250 -0.07 20.76 2.77
C ASP A 250 0.78 19.49 2.55
N LEU A 251 0.19 18.30 2.72
CA LEU A 251 0.86 16.99 2.65
C LEU A 251 2.06 16.84 3.61
N THR A 252 2.11 17.58 4.71
CA THR A 252 3.23 17.54 5.68
C THR A 252 3.02 16.56 6.83
N THR A 253 1.83 15.98 6.97
CA THR A 253 1.57 14.98 8.00
C THR A 253 1.92 13.60 7.47
N PHE A 254 2.88 12.93 8.10
CA PHE A 254 3.14 11.52 7.86
C PHE A 254 2.12 10.69 8.64
N TYR A 255 1.37 9.83 7.97
CA TYR A 255 0.48 8.84 8.57
C TYR A 255 1.12 7.46 8.47
N GLY A 256 1.22 6.74 9.59
CA GLY A 256 1.74 5.37 9.65
C GLY A 256 0.68 4.43 10.20
N ILE A 257 0.36 3.37 9.47
CA ILE A 257 -0.50 2.28 9.93
C ILE A 257 0.35 1.22 10.64
N CYS A 258 0.03 0.99 11.90
CA CYS A 258 0.73 0.05 12.76
C CYS A 258 -0.23 -1.06 13.20
N SER A 259 0.24 -2.30 13.28
CA SER A 259 -0.56 -3.44 13.75
C SER A 259 0.17 -4.21 14.84
N GLN A 260 -0.43 -4.31 16.03
CA GLN A 260 0.04 -5.21 17.09
C GLN A 260 -0.37 -6.63 16.74
N THR A 261 0.57 -7.41 16.20
CA THR A 261 0.36 -8.79 15.80
C THR A 261 1.70 -9.54 15.68
N THR A 262 1.62 -10.83 15.42
CA THR A 262 2.72 -11.73 15.04
C THR A 262 2.28 -12.51 13.79
N LEU A 263 3.19 -13.22 13.11
CA LEU A 263 2.79 -14.04 11.95
C LEU A 263 1.74 -15.10 12.31
N ALA A 264 1.88 -15.72 13.50
CA ALA A 264 0.91 -16.69 13.99
C ALA A 264 -0.44 -16.03 14.28
N ASP A 265 -0.44 -14.90 14.98
CA ASP A 265 -1.68 -14.17 15.28
C ASP A 265 -2.36 -13.64 14.03
N PHE A 266 -1.60 -13.13 13.06
CA PHE A 266 -2.09 -12.68 11.76
C PHE A 266 -2.82 -13.80 11.01
N HIS A 267 -2.24 -15.00 10.93
CA HIS A 267 -2.90 -16.16 10.32
C HIS A 267 -4.20 -16.57 11.03
N GLU A 268 -4.29 -16.30 12.33
CA GLU A 268 -5.49 -16.57 13.14
C GLU A 268 -6.46 -15.38 13.17
N GLY A 269 -6.22 -14.32 12.39
CA GLY A 269 -7.07 -13.13 12.32
C GLY A 269 -7.02 -12.24 13.57
N ARG A 270 -5.97 -12.36 14.38
CA ARG A 270 -5.77 -11.58 15.61
C ARG A 270 -4.81 -10.42 15.36
N SER A 271 -5.35 -9.21 15.45
CA SER A 271 -4.56 -7.98 15.37
C SER A 271 -5.28 -6.81 16.07
N SER A 272 -4.52 -5.81 16.47
CA SER A 272 -5.04 -4.49 16.82
C SER A 272 -4.26 -3.42 16.05
N SER A 273 -4.97 -2.68 15.21
CA SER A 273 -4.38 -1.67 14.34
C SER A 273 -4.65 -0.25 14.84
N VAL A 274 -3.63 0.60 14.67
CA VAL A 274 -3.58 2.00 15.06
C VAL A 274 -3.00 2.81 13.90
N ILE A 275 -3.63 3.94 13.59
CA ILE A 275 -3.02 4.97 12.76
C ILE A 275 -2.24 5.89 13.67
N THR A 276 -1.00 6.17 13.30
CA THR A 276 -0.11 7.13 13.97
C THR A 276 0.18 8.30 13.05
N THR A 277 0.57 9.43 13.62
CA THR A 277 1.08 10.59 12.88
C THR A 277 2.48 10.98 13.34
N ALA A 278 3.27 11.52 12.43
CA ALA A 278 4.58 12.11 12.70
C ALA A 278 4.83 13.36 11.85
N ASP A 279 5.67 14.25 12.35
CA ASP A 279 6.29 15.32 11.56
C ASP A 279 7.72 14.88 11.21
N VAL A 280 7.95 14.63 9.92
CA VAL A 280 9.24 14.18 9.39
C VAL A 280 10.02 15.32 8.71
N GLY A 281 9.54 16.56 8.83
CA GLY A 281 10.14 17.76 8.26
C GLY A 281 10.12 17.81 6.73
N ARG A 282 9.18 17.11 6.10
CA ARG A 282 9.01 17.01 4.64
C ARG A 282 7.54 16.96 4.26
N ALA A 283 7.24 17.37 3.03
CA ALA A 283 5.95 17.16 2.41
C ALA A 283 5.97 15.89 1.54
N GLY A 284 4.80 15.27 1.40
CA GLY A 284 4.55 14.19 0.46
C GLY A 284 4.39 14.65 -0.98
N VAL A 285 4.26 13.67 -1.87
CA VAL A 285 3.78 13.86 -3.24
C VAL A 285 2.28 13.57 -3.30
N PRO A 286 1.46 14.36 -4.05
CA PRO A 286 0.05 14.04 -4.24
C PRO A 286 -0.15 12.64 -4.83
N THR A 287 -0.98 11.83 -4.19
CA THR A 287 -1.38 10.50 -4.67
C THR A 287 -2.60 10.64 -5.59
N SER A 288 -2.36 11.02 -6.85
CA SER A 288 -3.32 11.12 -7.97
C SER A 288 -4.61 11.94 -7.75
#